data_AF-A0A645IJV2-F1
#
_entry.id   AF-A0A645IJV2-F1
#
_cell.length_a   1.000
_cell.length_b   1.000
_cell.length_c   1.000
_cell.angle_alpha   90.00
_cell.angle_beta   90.00
_cell.angle_gamma   90.00
#
_symmetry.space_group_name_H-M   'P 1'
#
loop_
_entity.id
_entity.type
_entity.pdbx_description
1 polymer ?
#
loop_
_entity_poly.entity_id
_entity_poly.type
_entity_poly.pdbx_seq_one_letter_code
_entity_poly.pdbx_strand_id
1 'polypeptide(L)'
;MLYAIDFMTTYGKTFNITEANLNGDNQYKFSEFASRREAVKTALKALVLYGLVQALNLNDGIAYIISSDGEDYCNSLESEYATEYRRNAQLVIKSVTGKTERELISNINKMSAKSLIEEEPRE
;
A
#
# COMPACT_ATOMS: atom_id res chain seq x y z
N MET A 1 -0.74 -1.03 -8.80
CA MET A 1 -0.73 0.18 -7.95
C MET A 1 -1.05 -0.10 -6.47
N LEU A 2 -2.06 -0.92 -6.15
CA LEU A 2 -2.55 -1.13 -4.77
C LEU A 2 -1.47 -1.48 -3.73
N TYR A 3 -0.55 -2.40 -4.03
CA TYR A 3 0.49 -2.81 -3.07
C TYR A 3 1.50 -1.70 -2.75
N ALA A 4 1.75 -0.77 -3.68
CA ALA A 4 2.62 0.38 -3.43
C ALA A 4 1.92 1.41 -2.53
N ILE A 5 0.63 1.65 -2.76
CA ILE A 5 -0.19 2.52 -1.90
C ILE A 5 -0.29 1.91 -0.49
N ASP A 6 -0.54 0.61 -0.37
CA ASP A 6 -0.54 -0.10 0.92
C ASP A 6 0.82 0.03 1.64
N PHE A 7 1.92 -0.22 0.92
CA PHE A 7 3.27 -0.05 1.46
C PHE A 7 3.49 1.36 2.01
N MET A 8 3.19 2.38 1.20
CA MET A 8 3.29 3.78 1.59
C MET A 8 2.35 4.16 2.74
N THR A 9 1.18 3.53 2.84
CA THR A 9 0.22 3.77 3.93
C THR A 9 0.75 3.24 5.25
N THR A 10 1.31 2.03 5.24
CA THR A 10 1.91 1.40 6.43
C THR A 10 3.23 2.06 6.86
N TYR A 11 3.96 2.66 5.91
CA TYR A 11 5.27 3.29 6.13
C TYR A 11 5.30 4.79 5.74
N GLY A 12 4.22 5.54 6.00
CA GLY A 12 4.07 6.92 5.53
C GLY A 12 5.17 7.89 5.98
N LYS A 13 5.75 7.71 7.18
CA LYS A 13 6.88 8.53 7.68
C LYS A 13 8.11 8.35 6.80
N THR A 14 8.35 7.16 6.28
CA THR A 14 9.47 6.90 5.35
C THR A 14 9.38 7.78 4.10
N PHE A 15 8.17 8.14 3.69
CA PHE A 15 7.89 8.96 2.50
C PHE A 15 7.62 10.44 2.81
N ASN A 16 7.81 10.87 4.06
CA ASN A 16 7.45 12.21 4.55
C ASN A 16 5.97 12.57 4.33
N ILE A 17 5.08 11.58 4.45
CA ILE A 17 3.62 11.76 4.27
C ILE A 17 2.90 11.84 5.63
N THR A 18 3.44 11.15 6.63
CA THR A 18 2.85 11.03 7.98
C THR A 18 3.93 11.21 9.04
N GLU A 19 3.54 11.58 10.26
CA GLU A 19 4.48 11.76 11.39
C GLU A 19 5.10 10.43 11.87
N ALA A 20 4.36 9.33 11.74
CA ALA A 20 4.77 8.00 12.19
C ALA A 20 4.47 6.92 11.13
N ASN A 21 5.25 5.83 11.18
CA ASN A 21 4.95 4.59 10.45
C ASN A 21 3.93 3.78 11.24
N LEU A 22 2.86 3.33 10.59
CA LEU A 22 1.78 2.59 11.24
C LEU A 22 2.24 1.22 11.77
N ASN A 23 3.19 0.60 11.08
CA ASN A 23 3.82 -0.66 11.50
C ASN A 23 5.06 -0.45 12.39
N GLY A 24 5.32 0.78 12.83
CA GLY A 24 6.54 1.14 13.54
C GLY A 24 7.74 1.34 12.61
N ASP A 25 8.84 1.80 13.19
CA ASP A 25 10.09 2.04 12.46
C ASP A 25 10.83 0.71 12.26
N ASN A 26 10.73 0.16 11.05
CA ASN A 26 11.42 -1.07 10.64
C ASN A 26 12.54 -0.74 9.64
N GLN A 27 13.80 -1.11 9.96
CA GLN A 27 14.95 -0.97 9.05
C GLN A 27 14.83 -1.85 7.80
N TYR A 28 14.23 -3.05 7.93
CA TYR A 28 14.06 -4.01 6.83
C TYR A 28 12.75 -3.86 6.06
N LYS A 29 12.04 -2.73 6.21
CA LYS A 29 10.72 -2.49 5.57
C LYS A 29 10.72 -2.72 4.07
N PHE A 30 11.80 -2.40 3.36
CA PHE A 30 11.85 -2.60 1.91
C PHE A 30 11.88 -4.08 1.50
N SER A 31 12.31 -4.99 2.37
CA SER A 31 12.17 -6.43 2.16
C SER A 31 10.70 -6.87 2.13
N GLU A 32 9.83 -6.20 2.91
CA GLU A 32 8.38 -6.43 2.85
C GLU A 32 7.75 -5.90 1.56
N PHE A 33 8.31 -4.84 0.97
CA PHE A 33 7.79 -4.30 -0.29
C PHE A 33 7.89 -5.33 -1.42
N ALA A 34 8.99 -6.09 -1.47
CA ALA A 34 9.20 -7.13 -2.47
C ALA A 34 8.14 -8.24 -2.41
N SER A 35 7.73 -8.66 -1.20
CA SER A 35 6.70 -9.68 -1.01
C SER A 35 5.27 -9.13 -1.07
N ARG A 36 5.08 -7.82 -0.85
CA ARG A 36 3.76 -7.14 -0.82
C ARG A 36 2.94 -7.37 -2.07
N ARG A 37 3.58 -7.39 -3.25
CA ARG A 37 2.88 -7.50 -4.54
C ARG A 37 2.06 -8.79 -4.64
N GLU A 38 2.66 -9.94 -4.32
CA GLU A 38 1.95 -11.22 -4.41
C GLU A 38 0.95 -11.40 -3.27
N ALA A 39 1.24 -10.85 -2.09
CA ALA A 39 0.31 -10.85 -0.96
C ALA A 39 -0.99 -10.08 -1.29
N VAL A 40 -0.87 -8.85 -1.79
CA VAL A 40 -2.04 -8.03 -2.17
C VAL A 40 -2.82 -8.66 -3.32
N LYS A 41 -2.14 -9.24 -4.31
CA LYS A 41 -2.80 -9.96 -5.41
C LYS A 41 -3.57 -11.19 -4.91
N THR A 42 -3.04 -11.92 -3.95
CA THR A 42 -3.72 -13.07 -3.34
C THR A 42 -4.93 -12.61 -2.52
N ALA A 43 -4.76 -11.56 -1.72
CA ALA A 43 -5.85 -10.95 -0.96
C ALA A 43 -6.97 -10.45 -1.89
N LEU A 44 -6.63 -9.76 -2.98
CA LEU A 44 -7.62 -9.25 -3.94
C LEU A 44 -8.45 -10.38 -4.58
N LYS A 45 -7.82 -11.50 -4.93
CA LYS A 45 -8.54 -12.69 -5.42
C LYS A 45 -9.49 -13.26 -4.36
N ALA A 46 -9.05 -13.35 -3.11
CA ALA A 46 -9.89 -13.82 -2.02
C ALA A 46 -11.09 -12.88 -1.79
N LEU A 47 -10.88 -11.56 -1.81
CA LEU A 47 -11.96 -10.57 -1.70
C LEU A 47 -12.99 -10.70 -2.83
N VAL A 48 -12.55 -11.05 -4.04
CA VAL A 48 -13.47 -11.36 -5.15
C VAL A 48 -14.28 -12.63 -4.88
N LEU A 49 -13.63 -13.69 -4.39
CA LEU A 49 -14.32 -14.93 -4.03
C LEU A 49 -15.33 -14.76 -2.90
N TYR A 50 -15.06 -13.87 -1.95
CA TYR A 50 -15.97 -13.55 -0.85
C TYR A 50 -17.07 -12.54 -1.22
N GLY A 51 -17.10 -12.05 -2.47
CA GLY A 51 -18.08 -11.07 -2.91
C GLY A 51 -17.83 -9.65 -2.42
N LEU A 52 -16.76 -9.40 -1.65
CA LEU A 52 -16.43 -8.07 -1.10
C LEU A 52 -15.89 -7.11 -2.17
N VAL A 53 -15.30 -7.64 -3.24
CA VAL A 53 -14.81 -6.89 -4.41
C VAL A 53 -15.37 -7.51 -5.69
N GLN A 54 -15.73 -6.70 -6.67
CA GLN A 54 -16.17 -7.14 -7.98
C GLN A 54 -15.04 -6.96 -9.00
N ALA A 55 -14.82 -7.97 -9.83
CA ALA A 55 -13.92 -7.90 -10.98
C ALA A 55 -14.73 -7.51 -12.23
N LEU A 56 -14.37 -6.40 -12.86
CA LEU A 56 -14.98 -5.87 -14.07
C LEU A 56 -14.08 -6.18 -15.26
N ASN A 57 -14.61 -6.88 -16.26
CA ASN A 57 -13.89 -7.11 -17.51
C ASN A 57 -14.08 -5.90 -18.42
N LEU A 58 -13.01 -5.13 -18.63
CA LEU A 58 -12.95 -3.98 -19.51
C LEU A 58 -12.19 -4.34 -20.80
N ASN A 59 -12.34 -3.52 -21.83
CA ASN A 59 -11.69 -3.76 -23.13
C ASN A 59 -10.14 -3.75 -23.05
N ASP A 60 -9.57 -3.12 -22.03
CA ASP A 60 -8.13 -2.97 -21.78
C ASP A 60 -7.62 -3.80 -20.58
N GLY A 61 -8.47 -4.65 -19.99
CA GLY A 61 -8.08 -5.55 -18.91
C GLY A 61 -9.13 -5.71 -17.82
N ILE A 62 -8.70 -6.13 -16.63
CA ILE A 62 -9.60 -6.34 -15.49
C ILE A 62 -9.46 -5.16 -14.53
N ALA A 63 -10.57 -4.47 -14.26
CA ALA A 63 -10.70 -3.51 -13.18
C ALA A 63 -11.35 -4.13 -11.95
N TYR A 64 -11.19 -3.49 -10.80
CA TYR A 64 -11.78 -3.93 -9.54
C TYR A 64 -12.53 -2.78 -8.90
N ILE A 65 -13.72 -3.06 -8.38
CA ILE A 65 -14.52 -2.11 -7.63
C ILE A 65 -14.99 -2.77 -6.33
N ILE A 66 -15.01 -2.02 -5.24
CA ILE A 66 -15.56 -2.51 -3.98
C ILE A 66 -17.08 -2.76 -4.13
N SER A 67 -17.60 -3.80 -3.48
CA SER A 67 -19.04 -4.06 -3.41
C SER A 67 -19.67 -3.33 -2.20
N SER A 68 -21.00 -3.30 -2.13
CA SER A 68 -21.71 -2.84 -0.92
C SER A 68 -21.26 -3.61 0.33
N ASP A 69 -21.22 -4.94 0.26
CA ASP A 69 -20.77 -5.79 1.38
C ASP A 69 -19.31 -5.50 1.77
N GLY A 70 -18.48 -5.15 0.78
CA GLY A 70 -17.10 -4.71 1.01
C GLY A 70 -17.00 -3.35 1.71
N GLU A 71 -17.87 -2.40 1.36
CA GLU A 71 -17.98 -1.11 2.05
C GLU A 71 -18.44 -1.29 3.49
N ASP A 72 -19.48 -2.10 3.71
CA ASP A 72 -19.98 -2.43 5.04
C ASP A 72 -18.91 -3.11 5.90
N TYR A 73 -18.17 -4.07 5.32
CA TYR A 73 -17.04 -4.70 5.99
C TYR A 73 -15.96 -3.69 6.37
N CYS A 74 -15.57 -2.79 5.45
CA CYS A 74 -14.61 -1.72 5.75
C CYS A 74 -15.09 -0.81 6.88
N ASN A 75 -16.39 -0.49 6.92
CA ASN A 75 -16.99 0.35 7.95
C ASN A 75 -17.00 -0.34 9.32
N SER A 76 -17.14 -1.67 9.36
CA SER A 76 -17.07 -2.44 10.62
C SER A 76 -15.68 -2.47 11.28
N LEU A 77 -14.63 -2.04 10.57
CA LEU A 77 -13.27 -1.94 11.12
C LEU A 77 -13.13 -0.64 11.92
N GLU A 78 -13.26 -0.73 13.25
CA GLU A 78 -13.33 0.43 14.15
C GLU A 78 -12.10 0.60 15.06
N SER A 79 -11.06 -0.23 14.91
CA SER A 79 -9.86 -0.08 15.72
C SER A 79 -9.14 1.25 15.46
N GLU A 80 -8.35 1.69 16.43
CA GLU A 80 -7.44 2.85 16.25
C GLU A 80 -6.55 2.65 15.03
N TYR A 81 -6.01 1.44 14.85
CA TYR A 81 -5.23 1.08 13.66
C TYR A 81 -6.03 1.25 12.36
N ALA A 82 -7.29 0.80 12.30
CA ALA A 82 -8.12 0.95 11.11
C ALA A 82 -8.41 2.43 10.79
N THR A 83 -8.63 3.24 11.83
CA THR A 83 -8.85 4.68 11.71
C THR A 83 -7.60 5.38 11.16
N GLU A 84 -6.44 5.11 11.74
CA GLU A 84 -5.16 5.68 11.30
C GLU A 84 -4.76 5.19 9.90
N TYR A 85 -5.01 3.91 9.58
CA TYR A 85 -4.78 3.37 8.24
C TYR A 85 -5.60 4.13 7.19
N ARG A 86 -6.91 4.34 7.43
CA ARG A 86 -7.78 5.11 6.52
C ARG A 86 -7.28 6.54 6.34
N ARG A 87 -6.90 7.22 7.43
CA ARG A 87 -6.33 8.57 7.39
C ARG A 87 -5.04 8.61 6.56
N ASN A 88 -4.12 7.69 6.80
CA ASN A 88 -2.84 7.61 6.08
C ASN A 88 -3.07 7.29 4.60
N ALA A 89 -3.97 6.36 4.27
CA ALA A 89 -4.29 5.99 2.89
C ALA A 89 -4.81 7.19 2.10
N GLN A 90 -5.67 8.03 2.69
CA GLN A 90 -6.15 9.26 2.05
C GLN A 90 -5.02 10.24 1.76
N LEU A 91 -4.08 10.42 2.70
CA LEU A 91 -2.90 11.28 2.50
C LEU A 91 -1.98 10.74 1.41
N VAL A 92 -1.74 9.42 1.41
CA VAL A 92 -0.94 8.75 0.38
C VAL A 92 -1.58 8.92 -0.99
N ILE A 93 -2.89 8.65 -1.14
CA ILE A 93 -3.62 8.81 -2.40
C ILE A 93 -3.47 10.25 -2.94
N LYS A 94 -3.59 11.26 -2.09
CA LYS A 94 -3.33 12.66 -2.46
C LYS A 94 -1.89 12.87 -2.93
N SER A 95 -0.90 12.30 -2.23
CA SER A 95 0.53 12.44 -2.57
C SER A 95 0.96 11.74 -3.87
N VAL A 96 0.19 10.73 -4.30
CA VAL A 96 0.47 9.95 -5.52
C VAL A 96 -0.41 10.33 -6.70
N THR A 97 -1.36 11.25 -6.52
CA THR A 97 -2.22 11.74 -7.60
C THR A 97 -1.36 12.29 -8.74
N GLY A 98 -1.65 11.85 -9.97
CA GLY A 98 -0.91 12.23 -11.18
C GLY A 98 0.38 11.45 -11.43
N LYS A 99 0.77 10.53 -10.54
CA LYS A 99 1.94 9.65 -10.74
C LYS A 99 1.50 8.31 -11.31
N THR A 100 2.29 7.78 -12.23
CA THR A 100 2.12 6.43 -12.77
C THR A 100 2.63 5.37 -11.79
N GLU A 101 2.13 4.15 -11.92
CA GLU A 101 2.62 3.02 -11.12
C GLU A 101 4.13 2.80 -11.29
N ARG A 102 4.66 2.98 -12.50
CA ARG A 102 6.11 2.83 -12.77
C ARG A 102 6.94 3.86 -12.02
N GLU A 103 6.49 5.12 -11.97
CA GLU A 103 7.18 6.17 -11.22
C GLU A 103 7.19 5.90 -9.73
N LEU A 104 6.05 5.47 -9.16
CA LEU A 104 5.96 5.11 -7.74
C LEU A 104 6.92 3.97 -7.38
N ILE A 105 6.89 2.88 -8.14
CA ILE A 105 7.77 1.72 -7.91
C ILE A 105 9.23 2.13 -8.06
N SER A 106 9.58 2.91 -9.09
CA SER A 106 10.94 3.39 -9.30
C SER A 106 11.44 4.21 -8.11
N ASN A 107 10.59 5.09 -7.55
CA ASN A 107 10.95 5.90 -6.40
C ASN A 107 11.15 5.05 -5.14
N ILE A 108 10.26 4.08 -4.88
CA ILE A 108 10.41 3.16 -3.74
C ILE A 108 11.72 2.37 -3.87
N ASN A 109 12.03 1.84 -5.06
CA ASN A 109 13.26 1.09 -5.30
C ASN A 109 14.52 1.95 -5.12
N LYS A 110 14.49 3.22 -5.56
CA LYS A 110 15.59 4.17 -5.32
C LYS A 110 15.81 4.42 -3.82
N MET A 111 14.74 4.53 -3.04
CA MET A 111 14.85 4.69 -1.59
C MET A 111 15.41 3.43 -0.93
N SER A 112 14.97 2.24 -1.36
CA SER A 112 15.53 0.96 -0.90
C SER A 112 17.02 0.84 -1.19
N ALA A 113 17.49 1.26 -2.37
CA ALA A 113 18.91 1.20 -2.70
C ALA A 113 19.74 2.16 -1.82
N LYS A 114 19.20 3.34 -1.49
CA LYS A 114 19.86 4.30 -0.61
C LYS A 114 19.95 3.82 0.84
N SER A 115 18.87 3.24 1.38
CA SER A 115 18.88 2.74 2.76
C SER A 115 19.93 1.65 2.98
N LEU A 116 20.16 0.79 1.98
CA LEU A 116 21.22 -0.24 2.05
C LEU A 116 22.63 0.36 2.14
N ILE A 117 22.88 1.50 1.49
CA ILE A 117 24.18 2.18 1.50
C ILE A 117 24.41 2.93 2.83
N GLU A 118 23.34 3.46 3.42
CA GLU A 118 23.42 4.17 4.71
C GLU A 118 23.54 3.21 5.91
N GLU A 119 23.18 1.94 5.74
CA GLU A 119 23.29 0.87 6.75
C GLU A 119 24.67 0.18 6.77
N GLU A 120 25.54 0.39 5.78
CA GLU A 120 26.93 -0.08 5.82
C GLU A 120 27.77 0.84 6.73
N PRO A 121 28.45 0.31 7.78
CA PRO A 121 29.30 1.12 8.62
C PRO A 121 30.45 1.70 7.79
N ARG A 122 30.69 3.00 7.93
CA ARG A 122 31.96 3.61 7.49
C ARG A 122 33.08 3.00 8.33
N GLU A 123 33.83 2.08 7.72
CA GLU A 123 35.10 1.56 8.25
C GLU A 123 36.11 2.68 8.54
#